data_AF-A0A9Q0L7W8-F1
#
_entry.id   AF-A0A9Q0L7W8-F1
#
_cell.length_a   1.000
_cell.length_b   1.000
_cell.length_c   1.000
_cell.angle_alpha   90.00
_cell.angle_beta   90.00
_cell.angle_gamma   90.00
#
_symmetry.space_group_name_H-M   'P 1'
#
loop_
_entity.id
_entity.type
_entity.pdbx_description
1 polymer ?
#
loop_
_entity_poly.entity_id
_entity_poly.type
_entity_poly.pdbx_seq_one_letter_code
_entity_poly.pdbx_strand_id
1 'polypeptide(L)'
;MSSTFENQKKLSEHLLTLWKSEEFYDFEILINYQNKQKVFKCHKAILANRSEYFNALFRSKMKEFQESKVEFKDISHDVLNSILYYIYTGKIEIFPENAVEILVASKKLFLDEELILFLINYIQKNISEENVVDLLEFANQFGFLELSKFCLKNIEDNIQPLVEKNEIFRLCEQDFESICRNSNFFGFNREMEIFNLVLQWCQSNLNFSRNIYSIPNQEANQIQEKMQKFIEFIRFCNFSQKDLENIQKLQVVSKSIMDDAFIFQSKTDQKQEIQEKYLNKGMKIFVSRNPLVTSSIIGKNGFFQGKLTKWINSSDFINKAKLGYSGLIDGFQPKVFHSKCDDKGKTLILIETTEGYIFGGYTEQGWTADQNRWKEIITAKMTGWIPDEKAFIFSLVNYRKTEPIKFDIRESKYKDAIYYSDNDGPSLGQTSGFDIGIRGKDFYDCWSYLGNTFETHDMFQTQTYNDESCKFLAGQSSSWKIKEIEAYFI
;
A
#
# COMPACT_ATOMS: atom_id res chain seq x y z
N MET A 1 29.34 -50.15 2.60
CA MET A 1 28.32 -49.36 3.32
C MET A 1 28.99 -48.82 4.56
N SER A 2 29.11 -47.49 4.72
CA SER A 2 29.55 -46.93 6.00
C SER A 2 28.33 -46.72 6.89
N SER A 3 28.37 -47.20 8.13
CA SER A 3 27.42 -46.84 9.18
C SER A 3 27.98 -45.67 9.98
N THR A 4 27.21 -44.58 10.10
CA THR A 4 27.58 -43.40 10.90
C THR A 4 26.83 -43.41 12.22
N PHE A 5 27.52 -43.21 13.34
CA PHE A 5 26.92 -43.00 14.66
C PHE A 5 26.95 -41.51 14.99
N GLU A 6 25.78 -40.89 15.17
CA GLU A 6 25.64 -39.47 15.47
C GLU A 6 25.31 -39.25 16.94
N ASN A 7 26.10 -38.40 17.61
CA ASN A 7 25.91 -38.08 19.04
C ASN A 7 26.04 -36.58 19.33
N GLN A 8 25.63 -35.76 18.37
CA GLN A 8 25.76 -34.30 18.40
C GLN A 8 25.01 -33.67 19.59
N LYS A 9 23.87 -34.24 19.99
CA LYS A 9 23.09 -33.77 21.14
C LYS A 9 23.88 -33.90 22.45
N LYS A 10 24.50 -35.05 22.70
CA LYS A 10 25.32 -35.27 23.90
C LYS A 10 26.58 -34.41 23.89
N LEU A 11 27.19 -34.19 22.71
CA LEU A 11 28.30 -33.25 22.55
C LEU A 11 27.90 -31.82 22.98
N SER A 12 26.75 -31.34 22.50
CA SER A 12 26.18 -30.03 22.87
C SER A 12 25.94 -29.92 24.39
N GLU A 13 25.40 -30.96 25.02
CA GLU A 13 25.19 -31.01 26.48
C GLU A 13 26.52 -30.99 27.27
N HIS A 14 27.56 -31.67 26.78
CA HIS A 14 28.89 -31.63 27.40
C HIS A 14 29.53 -30.23 27.30
N LEU A 15 29.39 -29.54 26.16
CA LEU A 15 29.88 -28.17 25.99
C LEU A 15 29.12 -27.18 26.89
N LEU A 16 27.81 -27.34 27.05
CA LEU A 16 27.03 -26.57 28.02
C LEU A 16 27.53 -26.77 29.45
N THR A 17 27.77 -28.03 29.83
CA THR A 17 28.28 -28.38 31.16
C THR A 17 29.65 -27.75 31.41
N LEU A 18 30.54 -27.79 30.41
CA LEU A 18 31.85 -27.13 30.47
C LEU A 18 31.73 -25.62 30.69
N TRP A 19 30.81 -24.95 30.00
CA TRP A 19 30.59 -23.51 30.22
C TRP A 19 30.06 -23.23 31.63
N LYS A 20 29.09 -24.03 32.11
CA LYS A 20 28.45 -23.83 33.42
C LYS A 20 29.34 -24.19 34.61
N SER A 21 30.31 -25.10 34.46
CA SER A 21 31.25 -25.43 35.52
C SER A 21 32.28 -24.32 35.77
N GLU A 22 32.46 -23.40 34.79
CA GLU A 22 33.49 -22.36 34.81
C GLU A 22 34.92 -22.90 34.94
N GLU A 23 35.14 -24.18 34.64
CA GLU A 23 36.46 -24.83 34.66
C GLU A 23 37.19 -24.64 33.32
N PHE A 24 38.52 -24.64 33.35
CA PHE A 24 39.39 -24.55 32.16
C PHE A 24 39.19 -23.31 31.27
N TYR A 25 38.53 -22.27 31.79
CA TYR A 25 38.38 -21.01 31.09
C TYR A 25 39.73 -20.33 30.87
N ASP A 26 39.88 -19.65 29.74
CA ASP A 26 41.08 -18.93 29.34
C ASP A 26 40.78 -17.51 28.83
N PHE A 27 39.53 -17.06 29.01
CA PHE A 27 39.05 -15.73 28.66
C PHE A 27 37.88 -15.25 29.53
N GLU A 28 37.81 -13.95 29.80
CA GLU A 28 36.74 -13.31 30.56
C GLU A 28 36.01 -12.24 29.73
N ILE A 29 34.68 -12.29 29.69
CA ILE A 29 33.85 -11.22 29.12
C ILE A 29 33.21 -10.45 30.27
N LEU A 30 33.61 -9.19 30.43
CA LEU A 30 33.00 -8.26 31.39
C LEU A 30 31.85 -7.53 30.72
N ILE A 31 30.65 -7.66 31.28
CA ILE A 31 29.53 -6.79 30.93
C ILE A 31 29.39 -5.71 31.99
N ASN A 32 29.38 -4.45 31.55
CA ASN A 32 29.09 -3.30 32.39
C ASN A 32 27.87 -2.56 31.81
N TYR A 33 26.68 -3.00 32.20
CA TYR A 33 25.41 -2.54 31.63
C TYR A 33 24.56 -1.93 32.74
N GLN A 34 24.11 -0.68 32.57
CA GLN A 34 23.33 0.06 33.57
C GLN A 34 23.97 0.05 34.99
N ASN A 35 25.28 0.27 35.07
CA ASN A 35 26.08 0.25 36.31
C ASN A 35 26.08 -1.10 37.06
N LYS A 36 25.64 -2.19 36.43
CA LYS A 36 25.81 -3.55 36.92
C LYS A 36 26.95 -4.22 36.18
N GLN A 37 27.87 -4.80 36.94
CA GLN A 37 29.00 -5.55 36.41
C GLN A 37 28.79 -7.04 36.59
N LYS A 38 29.01 -7.81 35.53
CA LYS A 38 29.01 -9.28 35.56
C LYS A 38 30.13 -9.80 34.66
N VAL A 39 30.85 -10.79 35.17
CA VAL A 39 31.94 -11.47 34.44
C VAL A 39 31.44 -12.82 33.97
N PHE A 40 31.71 -13.14 32.71
CA PHE A 40 31.44 -14.45 32.11
C PHE A 40 32.77 -15.12 31.74
N LYS A 41 33.04 -16.27 32.34
CA LYS A 41 34.21 -17.09 32.04
C LYS A 41 33.94 -17.96 30.82
N CYS A 42 34.84 -17.91 29.85
CA CYS A 42 34.66 -18.51 28.53
C CYS A 42 35.95 -19.17 28.01
N HIS A 43 35.79 -19.93 26.93
CA HIS A 43 36.87 -20.67 26.26
C HIS A 43 37.18 -20.06 24.89
N LYS A 44 38.40 -19.58 24.68
CA LYS A 44 38.85 -18.92 23.44
C LYS A 44 38.60 -19.78 22.22
N ALA A 45 38.90 -21.07 22.30
CA ALA A 45 38.75 -21.99 21.17
C ALA A 45 37.30 -22.09 20.67
N ILE A 46 36.33 -22.11 21.59
CA ILE A 46 34.90 -22.20 21.26
C ILE A 46 34.42 -20.85 20.70
N LEU A 47 34.74 -19.75 21.38
CA LEU A 47 34.38 -18.39 20.93
C LEU A 47 34.94 -18.09 19.53
N ALA A 48 36.23 -18.38 19.29
CA ALA A 48 36.88 -18.14 18.00
C ALA A 48 36.29 -18.95 16.85
N ASN A 49 35.76 -20.14 17.14
CA ASN A 49 35.17 -20.99 16.10
C ASN A 49 33.73 -20.58 15.75
N ARG A 50 33.01 -20.01 16.72
CA ARG A 50 31.58 -19.70 16.60
C ARG A 50 31.27 -18.21 16.42
N SER A 51 32.30 -17.36 16.37
CA SER A 51 32.19 -15.91 16.20
C SER A 51 33.44 -15.37 15.52
N GLU A 52 33.26 -14.74 14.37
CA GLU A 52 34.37 -14.12 13.63
C GLU A 52 34.97 -12.94 14.41
N TYR A 53 34.15 -12.22 15.17
CA TYR A 53 34.62 -11.16 16.07
C TYR A 53 35.67 -11.69 17.05
N PHE A 54 35.36 -12.76 17.78
CA PHE A 54 36.30 -13.32 18.75
C PHE A 54 37.51 -13.97 18.07
N ASN A 55 37.32 -14.59 16.90
CA ASN A 55 38.43 -15.12 16.11
C ASN A 55 39.43 -14.01 15.72
N ALA A 56 38.92 -12.88 15.23
CA ALA A 56 39.73 -11.72 14.89
C ALA A 56 40.39 -11.12 16.14
N LEU A 57 39.63 -10.98 17.23
CA LEU A 57 40.14 -10.47 18.52
C LEU A 57 41.33 -11.29 19.02
N PHE A 58 41.24 -12.63 19.02
CA PHE A 58 42.31 -13.48 19.54
C PHE A 58 43.50 -13.65 18.61
N ARG A 59 43.35 -13.31 17.32
CA ARG A 59 44.46 -13.22 16.37
C ARG A 59 45.10 -11.83 16.36
N SER A 60 44.45 -10.84 16.96
CA SER A 60 44.98 -9.49 17.07
C SER A 60 46.12 -9.43 18.10
N LYS A 61 47.06 -8.50 17.92
CA LYS A 61 48.07 -8.16 18.95
C LYS A 61 47.57 -7.07 19.90
N MET A 62 46.25 -6.91 20.04
CA MET A 62 45.66 -5.83 20.84
C MET A 62 45.67 -6.15 22.34
N LYS A 63 45.36 -5.15 23.16
CA LYS A 63 45.43 -5.19 24.63
C LYS A 63 44.54 -6.28 25.22
N GLU A 64 43.39 -6.52 24.63
CA GLU A 64 42.40 -7.53 25.02
C GLU A 64 42.93 -8.96 24.90
N PHE A 65 43.82 -9.21 23.92
CA PHE A 65 44.54 -10.49 23.82
C PHE A 65 45.53 -10.66 24.98
N GLN A 66 46.23 -9.58 25.35
CA GLN A 66 47.22 -9.59 26.43
C GLN A 66 46.57 -9.72 27.81
N GLU A 67 45.44 -9.06 28.02
CA GLU A 67 44.71 -9.08 29.30
C GLU A 67 43.76 -10.27 29.44
N SER A 68 43.59 -11.08 28.38
CA SER A 68 42.64 -12.20 28.32
C SER A 68 41.23 -11.84 28.78
N LYS A 69 40.80 -10.60 28.49
CA LYS A 69 39.47 -10.11 28.79
C LYS A 69 38.98 -9.07 27.78
N VAL A 70 37.67 -8.94 27.65
CA VAL A 70 37.02 -7.86 26.88
C VAL A 70 35.85 -7.28 27.68
N GLU A 71 35.59 -5.98 27.52
CA GLU A 71 34.47 -5.29 28.16
C GLU A 71 33.41 -4.89 27.11
N PHE A 72 32.15 -5.22 27.35
CA PHE A 72 31.01 -4.66 26.62
C PHE A 72 30.13 -3.82 27.55
N LYS A 73 29.73 -2.64 27.06
CA LYS A 73 28.87 -1.69 27.79
C LYS A 73 27.46 -1.59 27.21
N ASP A 74 27.27 -2.12 26.02
CA ASP A 74 26.06 -1.99 25.19
C ASP A 74 25.32 -3.32 25.00
N ILE A 75 25.75 -4.40 25.67
CA ILE A 75 25.08 -5.70 25.66
C ILE A 75 24.58 -6.00 27.07
N SER A 76 23.29 -6.30 27.22
CA SER A 76 22.71 -6.67 28.51
C SER A 76 23.19 -8.06 28.97
N HIS A 77 23.10 -8.34 30.26
CA HIS A 77 23.62 -9.59 30.83
C HIS A 77 22.87 -10.81 30.30
N ASP A 78 21.56 -10.67 30.10
CA ASP A 78 20.68 -11.76 29.65
C ASP A 78 20.84 -12.05 28.15
N VAL A 79 21.08 -11.00 27.35
CA VAL A 79 21.39 -11.14 25.93
C VAL A 79 22.73 -11.85 25.73
N LEU A 80 23.79 -11.43 26.46
CA LEU A 80 25.07 -12.14 26.38
C LEU A 80 24.92 -13.59 26.85
N ASN A 81 24.17 -13.85 27.92
CA ASN A 81 23.93 -15.21 28.39
C ASN A 81 23.24 -16.08 27.32
N SER A 82 22.26 -15.52 26.59
CA SER A 82 21.55 -16.19 25.50
C SER A 82 22.49 -16.47 24.31
N ILE A 83 23.34 -15.50 23.97
CA ILE A 83 24.36 -15.66 22.91
C ILE A 83 25.41 -16.70 23.28
N LEU A 84 25.91 -16.69 24.52
CA LEU A 84 26.86 -17.70 24.98
C LEU A 84 26.20 -19.08 24.98
N TYR A 85 24.95 -19.18 25.45
CA TYR A 85 24.20 -20.43 25.35
C TYR A 85 24.12 -20.93 23.90
N TYR A 86 23.87 -20.05 22.93
CA TYR A 86 23.91 -20.39 21.50
C TYR A 86 25.30 -20.82 21.03
N ILE A 87 26.37 -20.09 21.38
CA ILE A 87 27.74 -20.42 20.99
C ILE A 87 28.13 -21.83 21.46
N TYR A 88 27.78 -22.21 22.68
CA TYR A 88 28.15 -23.52 23.24
C TYR A 88 27.21 -24.66 22.82
N THR A 89 25.93 -24.39 22.56
CA THR A 89 24.93 -25.45 22.37
C THR A 89 24.34 -25.54 20.96
N GLY A 90 24.43 -24.47 20.17
CA GLY A 90 23.72 -24.29 18.90
C GLY A 90 22.23 -23.97 19.07
N LYS A 91 21.75 -23.72 20.29
CA LYS A 91 20.34 -23.41 20.60
C LYS A 91 20.21 -22.01 21.15
N ILE A 92 19.12 -21.32 20.80
CA ILE A 92 18.81 -20.01 21.34
C ILE A 92 17.34 -19.95 21.77
N GLU A 93 17.09 -19.33 22.91
CA GLU A 93 15.75 -19.01 23.39
C GLU A 93 15.50 -17.54 23.08
N ILE A 94 14.41 -17.27 22.36
CA ILE A 94 14.04 -15.94 21.92
C ILE A 94 12.71 -15.59 22.55
N PHE A 95 12.64 -14.40 23.11
CA PHE A 95 11.42 -13.80 23.62
C PHE A 95 11.16 -12.48 22.88
N PRO A 96 9.90 -12.04 22.72
CA PRO A 96 9.59 -10.78 22.04
C PRO A 96 10.39 -9.59 22.56
N GLU A 97 10.67 -9.56 23.87
CA GLU A 97 11.32 -8.45 24.56
C GLU A 97 12.83 -8.37 24.31
N ASN A 98 13.48 -9.50 23.97
CA ASN A 98 14.93 -9.56 23.79
C ASN A 98 15.39 -9.86 22.36
N ALA A 99 14.48 -10.23 21.46
CA ALA A 99 14.79 -10.64 20.08
C ALA A 99 15.61 -9.59 19.33
N VAL A 100 15.23 -8.32 19.49
CA VAL A 100 15.85 -7.16 18.84
C VAL A 100 17.27 -6.95 19.37
N GLU A 101 17.48 -6.95 20.70
CA GLU A 101 18.82 -6.84 21.29
C GLU A 101 19.73 -8.02 20.91
N ILE A 102 19.18 -9.24 20.87
CA ILE A 102 19.90 -10.44 20.43
C ILE A 102 20.35 -10.29 18.97
N LEU A 103 19.48 -9.78 18.08
CA LEU A 103 19.81 -9.55 16.67
C LEU A 103 21.02 -8.60 16.53
N VAL A 104 21.02 -7.49 17.26
CA VAL A 104 22.15 -6.53 17.22
C VAL A 104 23.42 -7.12 17.78
N ALA A 105 23.36 -7.76 18.95
CA ALA A 105 24.53 -8.35 19.56
C ALA A 105 25.09 -9.51 18.69
N SER A 106 24.21 -10.28 18.03
CA SER A 106 24.61 -11.34 17.09
C SER A 106 25.33 -10.79 15.86
N LYS A 107 24.84 -9.69 15.27
CA LYS A 107 25.52 -9.00 14.16
C LYS A 107 26.86 -8.40 14.61
N LYS A 108 26.89 -7.74 15.78
CA LYS A 108 28.10 -7.14 16.36
C LYS A 108 29.19 -8.18 16.61
N LEU A 109 28.80 -9.36 17.08
CA LEU A 109 29.72 -10.47 17.34
C LEU A 109 29.96 -11.34 16.10
N PHE A 110 29.44 -10.97 14.93
CA PHE A 110 29.58 -11.72 13.68
C PHE A 110 29.28 -13.21 13.88
N LEU A 111 28.08 -13.50 14.40
CA LEU A 111 27.54 -14.87 14.52
C LEU A 111 26.96 -15.35 13.19
N ASP A 112 26.62 -16.65 13.15
CA ASP A 112 26.12 -17.34 11.95
C ASP A 112 24.96 -16.60 11.24
N GLU A 113 25.03 -16.48 9.92
CA GLU A 113 24.00 -15.77 9.11
C GLU A 113 22.61 -16.42 9.23
N GLU A 114 22.55 -17.75 9.37
CA GLU A 114 21.30 -18.48 9.59
C GLU A 114 20.57 -18.04 10.87
N LEU A 115 21.31 -17.75 11.94
CA LEU A 115 20.73 -17.20 13.18
C LEU A 115 20.17 -15.80 12.95
N ILE A 116 20.91 -14.95 12.22
CA ILE A 116 20.46 -13.59 11.89
C ILE A 116 19.16 -13.62 11.08
N LEU A 117 19.07 -14.48 10.07
CA LEU A 117 17.86 -14.66 9.26
C LEU A 117 16.69 -15.19 10.09
N PHE A 118 16.95 -16.15 10.99
CA PHE A 118 15.95 -16.68 11.90
C PHE A 118 15.38 -15.59 12.83
N LEU A 119 16.24 -14.77 13.43
CA LEU A 119 15.85 -13.64 14.28
C LEU A 119 15.03 -12.60 13.52
N ILE A 120 15.45 -12.22 12.30
CA ILE A 120 14.71 -11.27 11.47
C ILE A 120 13.31 -11.82 11.15
N ASN A 121 13.20 -13.09 10.77
CA ASN A 121 11.91 -13.72 10.49
C ASN A 121 11.00 -13.76 11.72
N TYR A 122 11.56 -14.11 12.88
CA TYR A 122 10.83 -14.09 14.15
C TYR A 122 10.30 -12.69 14.47
N ILE A 123 11.14 -11.65 14.34
CA ILE A 123 10.76 -10.26 14.59
C ILE A 123 9.65 -9.82 13.62
N GLN A 124 9.81 -10.09 12.32
CA GLN A 124 8.81 -9.74 11.30
C GLN A 124 7.44 -10.39 11.54
N LYS A 125 7.41 -11.63 12.06
CA LYS A 125 6.17 -12.34 12.41
C LYS A 125 5.46 -11.78 13.64
N ASN A 126 6.19 -11.14 14.55
CA ASN A 126 5.67 -10.57 15.79
C ASN A 126 5.57 -9.04 15.74
N ILE A 127 5.58 -8.46 14.54
CA ILE A 127 5.39 -7.03 14.35
C ILE A 127 3.96 -6.64 14.70
N SER A 128 3.81 -5.48 15.32
CA SER A 128 2.51 -4.92 15.71
C SER A 128 2.56 -3.40 15.63
N GLU A 129 1.39 -2.79 15.63
CA GLU A 129 1.21 -1.34 15.71
C GLU A 129 1.85 -0.70 16.97
N GLU A 130 2.17 -1.49 18.01
CA GLU A 130 2.81 -0.99 19.23
C GLU A 130 4.34 -1.00 19.15
N ASN A 131 4.94 -1.86 18.31
CA ASN A 131 6.39 -2.05 18.25
C ASN A 131 7.01 -1.62 16.91
N VAL A 132 6.22 -1.40 15.86
CA VAL A 132 6.74 -1.16 14.50
C VAL A 132 7.57 0.12 14.39
N VAL A 133 7.21 1.17 15.12
CA VAL A 133 7.93 2.46 15.09
C VAL A 133 9.28 2.33 15.81
N ASP A 134 9.30 1.72 16.99
CA ASP A 134 10.55 1.44 17.72
C ASP A 134 11.46 0.50 16.93
N LEU A 135 10.87 -0.50 16.27
CA LEU A 135 11.59 -1.43 15.42
C LEU A 135 12.19 -0.74 14.17
N LEU A 136 11.47 0.22 13.58
CA LEU A 136 11.98 1.01 12.46
C LEU A 136 13.17 1.88 12.89
N GLU A 137 13.03 2.60 14.01
CA GLU A 137 14.12 3.41 14.58
C GLU A 137 15.36 2.53 14.83
N PHE A 138 15.15 1.37 15.44
CA PHE A 138 16.20 0.40 15.67
C PHE A 138 16.84 -0.10 14.36
N ALA A 139 16.03 -0.50 13.39
CA ALA A 139 16.52 -1.00 12.10
C ALA A 139 17.37 0.06 11.39
N ASN A 140 16.94 1.33 11.43
CA ASN A 140 17.68 2.46 10.89
C ASN A 140 19.01 2.69 11.64
N GLN A 141 18.98 2.69 12.98
CA GLN A 141 20.16 2.91 13.82
C GLN A 141 21.27 1.87 13.57
N PHE A 142 20.89 0.60 13.39
CA PHE A 142 21.84 -0.52 13.23
C PHE A 142 22.05 -0.97 11.76
N GLY A 143 21.49 -0.23 10.80
CA GLY A 143 21.65 -0.45 9.38
C GLY A 143 21.05 -1.77 8.87
N PHE A 144 19.87 -2.15 9.37
CA PHE A 144 19.08 -3.27 8.86
C PHE A 144 18.11 -2.80 7.78
N LEU A 145 18.64 -2.46 6.60
CA LEU A 145 17.88 -1.82 5.51
C LEU A 145 16.61 -2.58 5.09
N GLU A 146 16.68 -3.91 4.97
CA GLU A 146 15.50 -4.72 4.59
C GLU A 146 14.45 -4.77 5.69
N LEU A 147 14.87 -4.70 6.96
CA LEU A 147 13.95 -4.61 8.09
C LEU A 147 13.30 -3.21 8.16
N SER A 148 14.07 -2.14 7.92
CA SER A 148 13.54 -0.79 7.83
C SER A 148 12.49 -0.65 6.73
N LYS A 149 12.77 -1.19 5.52
CA LYS A 149 11.80 -1.21 4.41
C LYS A 149 10.54 -2.00 4.77
N PHE A 150 10.70 -3.13 5.46
CA PHE A 150 9.58 -3.93 5.93
C PHE A 150 8.71 -3.15 6.93
N CYS A 151 9.32 -2.47 7.91
CA CYS A 151 8.61 -1.66 8.89
C CYS A 151 7.87 -0.48 8.24
N LEU A 152 8.54 0.26 7.33
CA LEU A 152 7.91 1.35 6.58
C LEU A 152 6.68 0.87 5.81
N LYS A 153 6.79 -0.26 5.11
CA LYS A 153 5.65 -0.86 4.41
C LYS A 153 4.53 -1.26 5.37
N ASN A 154 4.86 -1.85 6.52
CA ASN A 154 3.86 -2.23 7.52
C ASN A 154 3.13 -1.00 8.10
N ILE A 155 3.84 0.11 8.29
CA ILE A 155 3.26 1.41 8.70
C ILE A 155 2.35 1.96 7.61
N GLU A 156 2.78 1.93 6.35
CA GLU A 156 1.98 2.39 5.21
C GLU A 156 0.68 1.59 5.08
N ASP A 157 0.75 0.27 5.22
CA ASP A 157 -0.39 -0.65 5.12
C ASP A 157 -1.36 -0.51 6.32
N ASN A 158 -0.88 -0.09 7.50
CA ASN A 158 -1.65 -0.01 8.75
C ASN A 158 -1.62 1.39 9.40
N ILE A 159 -1.71 2.43 8.58
CA ILE A 159 -1.52 3.82 9.05
C ILE A 159 -2.58 4.26 10.09
N GLN A 160 -3.81 3.79 9.96
CA GLN A 160 -4.93 4.29 10.76
C GLN A 160 -4.84 3.89 12.25
N PRO A 161 -4.60 2.60 12.62
CA PRO A 161 -4.31 2.23 14.01
C PRO A 161 -3.14 3.00 14.63
N LEU A 162 -2.08 3.28 13.86
CA LEU A 162 -0.91 4.02 14.32
C LEU A 162 -1.23 5.49 14.62
N VAL A 163 -2.15 6.10 13.87
CA VAL A 163 -2.64 7.45 14.14
C VAL A 163 -3.46 7.48 15.42
N GLU A 164 -4.35 6.50 15.62
CA GLU A 164 -5.20 6.38 16.81
C GLU A 164 -4.38 6.18 18.09
N LYS A 165 -3.33 5.35 18.03
CA LYS A 165 -2.39 5.15 19.15
C LYS A 165 -1.34 6.25 19.31
N ASN A 166 -1.29 7.22 18.39
CA ASN A 166 -0.31 8.31 18.33
C ASN A 166 1.14 7.89 18.01
N GLU A 167 1.32 6.68 17.50
CA GLU A 167 2.61 6.07 17.22
C GLU A 167 3.32 6.74 16.03
N ILE A 168 2.56 7.10 15.00
CA ILE A 168 3.09 7.72 13.78
C ILE A 168 3.77 9.07 14.04
N PHE A 169 3.40 9.75 15.12
CA PHE A 169 3.95 11.06 15.48
C PHE A 169 5.35 10.98 16.11
N ARG A 170 5.80 9.76 16.48
CA ARG A 170 7.15 9.50 16.99
C ARG A 170 8.19 9.34 15.85
N LEU A 171 7.74 9.17 14.61
CA LEU A 171 8.63 8.98 13.46
C LEU A 171 9.53 10.20 13.23
N CYS A 172 10.77 9.91 12.83
CA CYS A 172 11.70 10.95 12.41
C CYS A 172 11.28 11.57 11.07
N GLU A 173 11.84 12.73 10.74
CA GLU A 173 11.49 13.49 9.53
C GLU A 173 11.67 12.67 8.25
N GLN A 174 12.76 11.91 8.14
CA GLN A 174 13.09 11.13 6.94
C GLN A 174 12.11 9.98 6.71
N ASP A 175 11.72 9.28 7.77
CA ASP A 175 10.77 8.17 7.69
C ASP A 175 9.36 8.68 7.39
N PHE A 176 8.94 9.77 8.04
CA PHE A 176 7.64 10.38 7.79
C PHE A 176 7.52 10.96 6.37
N GLU A 177 8.58 11.58 5.85
CA GLU A 177 8.66 12.03 4.46
C GLU A 177 8.55 10.87 3.48
N SER A 178 9.23 9.76 3.76
CA SER A 178 9.17 8.56 2.94
C SER A 178 7.75 8.00 2.86
N ILE A 179 7.05 7.95 3.99
CA ILE A 179 5.63 7.55 4.05
C ILE A 179 4.78 8.52 3.22
N CYS A 180 4.92 9.84 3.40
CA CYS A 180 4.15 10.84 2.65
C CYS A 180 4.38 10.77 1.13
N ARG A 181 5.59 10.40 0.70
CA ARG A 181 5.98 10.29 -0.70
C ARG A 181 5.44 9.03 -1.38
N ASN A 182 5.56 7.89 -0.70
CA ASN A 182 5.17 6.58 -1.26
C ASN A 182 3.67 6.35 -1.17
N SER A 183 3.05 6.82 -0.10
CA SER A 183 1.64 6.62 0.10
C SER A 183 0.85 7.59 -0.79
N ASN A 184 -0.01 7.06 -1.64
CA ASN A 184 -1.22 7.79 -2.04
C ASN A 184 -2.21 7.89 -0.86
N PHE A 185 -1.75 7.75 0.39
CA PHE A 185 -2.53 7.72 1.62
C PHE A 185 -3.76 6.79 1.49
N PHE A 186 -3.53 5.52 1.15
CA PHE A 186 -4.60 4.53 0.88
C PHE A 186 -5.58 4.32 2.04
N GLY A 187 -5.22 4.73 3.27
CA GLY A 187 -6.10 4.72 4.45
C GLY A 187 -6.91 6.00 4.68
N PHE A 188 -6.65 7.09 3.97
CA PHE A 188 -7.35 8.37 4.15
C PHE A 188 -8.29 8.68 3.00
N ASN A 189 -9.51 9.09 3.34
CA ASN A 189 -10.58 9.29 2.39
C ASN A 189 -10.70 10.76 1.95
N ARG A 190 -10.08 11.68 2.68
CA ARG A 190 -10.13 13.12 2.43
C ARG A 190 -8.76 13.75 2.60
N GLU A 191 -8.46 14.72 1.75
CA GLU A 191 -7.19 15.47 1.81
C GLU A 191 -7.02 16.23 3.15
N MET A 192 -8.14 16.59 3.80
CA MET A 192 -8.14 17.20 5.13
C MET A 192 -7.58 16.27 6.22
N GLU A 193 -7.78 14.95 6.10
CA GLU A 193 -7.24 14.00 7.08
C GLU A 193 -5.71 13.93 6.97
N ILE A 194 -5.19 13.99 5.74
CA ILE A 194 -3.76 14.03 5.45
C ILE A 194 -3.15 15.33 5.94
N PHE A 195 -3.80 16.46 5.68
CA PHE A 195 -3.38 17.75 6.21
C PHE A 195 -3.29 17.73 7.74
N ASN A 196 -4.32 17.21 8.41
CA ASN A 196 -4.32 17.11 9.88
C ASN A 196 -3.22 16.18 10.38
N LEU A 197 -2.98 15.05 9.72
CA LEU A 197 -1.89 14.13 10.07
C LEU A 197 -0.52 14.83 10.00
N VAL A 198 -0.23 15.50 8.89
CA VAL A 198 1.02 16.24 8.69
C VAL A 198 1.15 17.37 9.70
N LEU A 199 0.07 18.12 9.95
CA LEU A 199 0.04 19.19 10.94
C LEU A 199 0.36 18.68 12.35
N GLN A 200 -0.29 17.60 12.78
CA GLN A 200 -0.07 16.99 14.10
C GLN A 200 1.33 16.39 14.22
N TRP A 201 1.88 15.83 13.14
CA TRP A 201 3.26 15.37 13.11
C TRP A 201 4.25 16.54 13.27
N CYS A 202 4.05 17.64 12.53
CA CYS A 202 4.86 18.86 12.67
C CYS A 202 4.80 19.41 14.10
N GLN A 203 3.61 19.48 14.70
CA GLN A 203 3.42 19.92 16.10
C GLN A 203 4.19 19.02 17.07
N SER A 204 4.05 17.69 16.94
CA SER A 204 4.73 16.74 17.83
C SER A 204 6.25 16.83 17.71
N ASN A 205 6.76 16.93 16.48
CA ASN A 205 8.19 17.06 16.19
C ASN A 205 8.75 18.47 16.49
N LEU A 206 7.92 19.40 16.95
CA LEU A 206 8.32 20.69 17.51
C LEU A 206 8.02 20.78 19.02
N ASN A 207 7.55 19.68 19.63
CA ASN A 207 7.09 19.60 21.02
C ASN A 207 5.93 20.56 21.36
N PHE A 208 5.08 20.86 20.38
CA PHE A 208 3.86 21.66 20.57
C PHE A 208 2.62 20.79 20.81
N SER A 209 1.57 21.40 21.34
CA SER A 209 0.28 20.73 21.52
C SER A 209 -0.33 20.40 20.16
N ARG A 210 -0.89 19.19 20.02
CA ARG A 210 -1.57 18.73 18.79
C ARG A 210 -2.98 19.33 18.60
N ASN A 211 -3.13 20.62 18.91
CA ASN A 211 -4.37 21.34 18.72
C ASN A 211 -4.48 21.82 17.27
N ILE A 212 -5.40 21.24 16.52
CA ILE A 212 -5.64 21.58 15.11
C ILE A 212 -6.66 22.72 14.92
N TYR A 213 -7.33 23.17 15.99
CA TYR A 213 -8.38 24.18 15.92
C TYR A 213 -7.85 25.60 16.20
N SER A 214 -6.77 25.71 16.96
CA SER A 214 -6.16 26.99 17.33
C SER A 214 -4.66 26.79 17.56
N ILE A 215 -3.87 27.59 16.86
CA ILE A 215 -2.41 27.58 16.91
C ILE A 215 -1.95 29.00 17.25
N PRO A 216 -1.18 29.21 18.33
CA PRO A 216 -0.60 30.52 18.64
C PRO A 216 0.28 31.03 17.49
N ASN A 217 0.23 32.34 17.21
CA ASN A 217 1.01 32.94 16.11
C ASN A 217 2.52 32.67 16.20
N GLN A 218 3.06 32.52 17.41
CA GLN A 218 4.48 32.20 17.63
C GLN A 218 4.84 30.77 17.20
N GLU A 219 3.90 29.83 17.29
CA GLU A 219 4.08 28.43 16.85
C GLU A 219 3.85 28.30 15.34
N ALA A 220 2.89 29.06 14.80
CA ALA A 220 2.47 28.97 13.39
C ALA A 220 3.62 29.15 12.39
N ASN A 221 4.56 30.06 12.66
CA ASN A 221 5.72 30.29 11.77
C ASN A 221 6.66 29.06 11.71
N GLN A 222 6.94 28.43 12.86
CA GLN A 222 7.80 27.24 12.93
C GLN A 222 7.11 26.03 12.29
N ILE A 223 5.80 25.89 12.52
CA ILE A 223 5.01 24.85 11.88
C ILE A 223 4.97 25.06 10.36
N GLN A 224 4.80 26.31 9.89
CA GLN A 224 4.78 26.63 8.47
C GLN A 224 6.09 26.25 7.77
N GLU A 225 7.24 26.58 8.37
CA GLU A 225 8.56 26.20 7.85
C GLU A 225 8.70 24.68 7.72
N LYS A 226 8.29 23.93 8.76
CA LYS A 226 8.34 22.46 8.74
C LYS A 226 7.36 21.86 7.75
N MET A 227 6.15 22.41 7.67
CA MET A 227 5.07 21.96 6.77
C MET A 227 5.42 22.16 5.30
N GLN A 228 6.29 23.13 4.96
CA GLN A 228 6.72 23.37 3.59
C GLN A 228 7.35 22.13 2.94
N LYS A 229 8.05 21.28 3.72
CA LYS A 229 8.65 20.02 3.22
C LYS A 229 7.62 18.99 2.79
N PHE A 230 6.41 19.06 3.34
CA PHE A 230 5.35 18.09 3.12
C PHE A 230 4.21 18.63 2.25
N ILE A 231 4.24 19.93 1.94
CA ILE A 231 3.15 20.61 1.25
C ILE A 231 2.88 19.99 -0.12
N GLU A 232 3.91 19.47 -0.78
CA GLU A 232 3.79 18.84 -2.10
C GLU A 232 3.00 17.52 -2.09
N PHE A 233 2.88 16.88 -0.94
CA PHE A 233 2.11 15.65 -0.75
C PHE A 233 0.63 15.91 -0.46
N ILE A 234 0.24 17.18 -0.26
CA ILE A 234 -1.14 17.61 0.03
C ILE A 234 -1.73 18.28 -1.21
N ARG A 235 -2.84 17.74 -1.72
CA ARG A 235 -3.51 18.22 -2.93
C ARG A 235 -4.55 19.29 -2.59
N PHE A 236 -4.10 20.54 -2.47
CA PHE A 236 -4.94 21.72 -2.19
C PHE A 236 -6.16 21.87 -3.12
N CYS A 237 -6.08 21.38 -4.35
CA CYS A 237 -7.22 21.33 -5.28
C CYS A 237 -8.42 20.50 -4.79
N ASN A 238 -8.24 19.59 -3.82
CA ASN A 238 -9.26 18.66 -3.33
C ASN A 238 -9.94 19.10 -2.03
N PHE A 239 -9.60 20.27 -1.48
CA PHE A 239 -10.27 20.80 -0.28
C PHE A 239 -11.64 21.38 -0.63
N SER A 240 -12.50 21.61 0.35
CA SER A 240 -13.66 22.50 0.17
C SER A 240 -13.29 23.95 0.49
N GLN A 241 -14.09 24.91 0.05
CA GLN A 241 -13.89 26.32 0.41
C GLN A 241 -13.84 26.51 1.93
N LYS A 242 -14.73 25.83 2.66
CA LYS A 242 -14.77 25.86 4.13
C LYS A 242 -13.48 25.31 4.75
N ASP A 243 -12.92 24.25 4.18
CA ASP A 243 -11.66 23.68 4.68
C ASP A 243 -10.49 24.65 4.44
N LEU A 244 -10.43 25.27 3.26
CA LEU A 244 -9.41 26.28 2.95
C LEU A 244 -9.51 27.51 3.87
N GLU A 245 -10.72 27.98 4.18
CA GLU A 245 -10.95 29.06 5.15
C GLU A 245 -10.45 28.69 6.55
N ASN A 246 -10.63 27.43 6.96
CA ASN A 246 -10.11 26.95 8.25
C ASN A 246 -8.58 26.87 8.24
N ILE A 247 -7.98 26.32 7.17
CA ILE A 247 -6.53 26.21 7.01
C ILE A 247 -5.87 27.61 6.98
N GLN A 248 -6.49 28.58 6.30
CA GLN A 248 -5.97 29.95 6.21
C GLN A 248 -5.85 30.61 7.58
N LYS A 249 -6.82 30.37 8.48
CA LYS A 249 -6.81 30.92 9.86
C LYS A 249 -5.65 30.41 10.70
N LEU A 250 -5.18 29.18 10.44
CA LEU A 250 -4.07 28.57 11.17
C LEU A 250 -2.71 29.21 10.79
N GLN A 251 -2.61 29.87 9.64
CA GLN A 251 -1.39 30.51 9.13
C GLN A 251 -0.19 29.56 8.96
N VAL A 252 -0.44 28.25 8.92
CA VAL A 252 0.60 27.19 8.77
C VAL A 252 0.93 26.85 7.31
N VAL A 253 0.21 27.45 6.34
CA VAL A 253 0.48 27.33 4.90
C VAL A 253 0.80 28.71 4.34
N SER A 254 1.71 28.78 3.38
CA SER A 254 2.09 30.06 2.77
C SER A 254 0.90 30.73 2.09
N LYS A 255 0.84 32.06 2.21
CA LYS A 255 -0.24 32.87 1.62
C LYS A 255 -0.39 32.62 0.12
N SER A 256 0.73 32.50 -0.61
CA SER A 256 0.69 32.24 -2.06
C SER A 256 -0.02 30.94 -2.42
N ILE A 257 0.20 29.85 -1.66
CA ILE A 257 -0.47 28.57 -1.94
C ILE A 257 -1.95 28.67 -1.60
N MET A 258 -2.30 29.34 -0.50
CA MET A 258 -3.70 29.55 -0.12
C MET A 258 -4.46 30.37 -1.16
N ASP A 259 -3.87 31.49 -1.62
CA ASP A 259 -4.46 32.35 -2.64
C ASP A 259 -4.70 31.55 -3.94
N ASP A 260 -3.72 30.78 -4.40
CA ASP A 260 -3.86 29.91 -5.58
C ASP A 260 -4.92 28.81 -5.36
N ALA A 261 -5.06 28.27 -4.14
CA ALA A 261 -6.08 27.28 -3.81
C ALA A 261 -7.50 27.85 -3.82
N PHE A 262 -7.69 29.08 -3.33
CA PHE A 262 -8.98 29.78 -3.44
C PHE A 262 -9.33 30.11 -4.88
N ILE A 263 -8.35 30.53 -5.69
CA ILE A 263 -8.56 30.74 -7.14
C ILE A 263 -8.94 29.42 -7.81
N PHE A 264 -8.28 28.32 -7.46
CA PHE A 264 -8.57 27.00 -8.01
C PHE A 264 -10.00 26.52 -7.72
N GLN A 265 -10.61 26.96 -6.62
CA GLN A 265 -12.03 26.69 -6.30
C GLN A 265 -12.97 27.53 -7.13
N SER A 266 -12.64 28.81 -7.32
CA SER A 266 -13.43 29.72 -8.15
C SER A 266 -13.45 29.21 -9.60
N LYS A 267 -14.61 29.21 -10.26
CA LYS A 267 -14.79 28.68 -11.64
C LYS A 267 -14.11 29.59 -12.68
N THR A 268 -12.79 29.71 -12.62
CA THR A 268 -11.97 30.62 -13.43
C THR A 268 -11.16 29.86 -14.47
N ASP A 269 -10.79 30.54 -15.55
CA ASP A 269 -9.92 30.00 -16.60
C ASP A 269 -8.46 29.87 -16.15
N GLN A 270 -8.10 30.47 -15.00
CA GLN A 270 -6.74 30.47 -14.43
C GLN A 270 -6.30 29.12 -13.84
N LYS A 271 -7.19 28.12 -13.77
CA LYS A 271 -6.86 26.80 -13.21
C LYS A 271 -5.73 26.09 -13.94
N GLN A 272 -5.70 26.19 -15.27
CA GLN A 272 -4.64 25.58 -16.09
C GLN A 272 -3.30 26.25 -15.84
N GLU A 273 -3.25 27.57 -15.78
CA GLU A 273 -2.03 28.32 -15.50
C GLU A 273 -1.45 27.98 -14.11
N ILE A 274 -2.32 27.88 -13.09
CA ILE A 274 -1.91 27.47 -11.74
C ILE A 274 -1.40 26.01 -11.76
N GLN A 275 -2.08 25.10 -12.44
CA GLN A 275 -1.60 23.72 -12.56
C GLN A 275 -0.22 23.65 -13.21
N GLU A 276 -0.03 24.33 -14.33
CA GLU A 276 1.25 24.37 -15.05
C GLU A 276 2.35 25.01 -14.18
N LYS A 277 2.05 26.11 -13.48
CA LYS A 277 2.99 26.79 -12.55
C LYS A 277 3.59 25.83 -11.53
N TYR A 278 2.78 24.96 -10.92
CA TYR A 278 3.24 24.03 -9.90
C TYR A 278 3.78 22.72 -10.48
N LEU A 279 3.20 22.23 -11.58
CA LEU A 279 3.70 21.05 -12.27
C LEU A 279 5.12 21.26 -12.81
N ASN A 280 5.41 22.47 -13.34
CA ASN A 280 6.75 22.85 -13.78
C ASN A 280 7.77 22.92 -12.63
N LYS A 281 7.32 23.02 -11.38
CA LYS A 281 8.14 22.93 -10.17
C LYS A 281 8.22 21.50 -9.62
N GLY A 282 7.65 20.52 -10.32
CA GLY A 282 7.56 19.12 -9.87
C GLY A 282 6.50 18.86 -8.79
N MET A 283 5.71 19.87 -8.41
CA MET A 283 4.76 19.79 -7.31
C MET A 283 3.37 19.35 -7.80
N LYS A 284 2.74 18.43 -7.07
CA LYS A 284 1.42 17.87 -7.43
C LYS A 284 0.24 18.50 -6.67
N ILE A 285 0.45 19.63 -6.01
CA ILE A 285 -0.53 20.23 -5.09
C ILE A 285 -1.85 20.69 -5.73
N PHE A 286 -1.84 21.03 -7.03
CA PHE A 286 -3.04 21.40 -7.81
C PHE A 286 -3.43 20.36 -8.86
N VAL A 287 -2.88 19.16 -8.74
CA VAL A 287 -3.25 18.01 -9.56
C VAL A 287 -4.11 17.10 -8.70
N SER A 288 -5.37 16.90 -9.10
CA SER A 288 -6.27 16.05 -8.33
C SER A 288 -5.75 14.60 -8.28
N ARG A 289 -6.20 13.85 -7.28
CA ARG A 289 -5.99 12.39 -7.27
C ARG A 289 -6.60 11.85 -8.53
N ASN A 290 -5.77 11.24 -9.38
CA ASN A 290 -6.34 10.35 -10.37
C ASN A 290 -6.65 9.04 -9.63
N PRO A 291 -7.93 8.72 -9.35
CA PRO A 291 -8.29 7.51 -8.60
C PRO A 291 -7.75 6.25 -9.29
N LEU A 292 -7.54 6.34 -10.61
CA LEU A 292 -7.02 5.28 -11.47
C LEU A 292 -5.51 5.09 -11.38
N VAL A 293 -4.75 5.93 -10.66
CA VAL A 293 -3.29 5.72 -10.46
C VAL A 293 -3.00 4.41 -9.73
N THR A 294 -3.98 3.92 -8.98
CA THR A 294 -3.95 2.68 -8.20
C THR A 294 -4.30 1.45 -9.02
N SER A 295 -4.86 1.65 -10.22
CA SER A 295 -5.27 0.56 -11.11
C SER A 295 -4.06 -0.29 -11.49
N SER A 296 -4.18 -1.59 -11.30
CA SER A 296 -3.19 -2.55 -11.82
C SER A 296 -3.21 -2.60 -13.34
N ILE A 297 -4.35 -2.27 -13.97
CA ILE A 297 -4.55 -2.26 -15.42
C ILE A 297 -3.94 -1.00 -16.07
N ILE A 298 -4.30 0.20 -15.57
CA ILE A 298 -3.93 1.48 -16.21
C ILE A 298 -3.16 2.45 -15.30
N GLY A 299 -2.82 2.09 -14.07
CA GLY A 299 -2.22 3.00 -13.08
C GLY A 299 -0.88 3.61 -13.48
N LYS A 300 -0.16 2.97 -14.41
CA LYS A 300 1.09 3.50 -14.98
C LYS A 300 0.89 4.28 -16.29
N ASN A 301 -0.32 4.31 -16.85
CA ASN A 301 -0.62 4.93 -18.13
C ASN A 301 -1.46 6.21 -17.95
N GLY A 302 -0.79 7.34 -17.71
CA GLY A 302 -1.45 8.64 -17.49
C GLY A 302 -2.32 9.12 -18.67
N PHE A 303 -2.04 8.67 -19.89
CA PHE A 303 -2.83 8.99 -21.07
C PHE A 303 -4.24 8.36 -20.99
N PHE A 304 -4.33 7.07 -20.65
CA PHE A 304 -5.62 6.39 -20.45
C PHE A 304 -6.39 6.94 -19.27
N GLN A 305 -5.71 7.21 -18.17
CA GLN A 305 -6.33 7.83 -17.00
C GLN A 305 -6.94 9.19 -17.34
N GLY A 306 -6.22 10.02 -18.10
CA GLY A 306 -6.71 11.33 -18.56
C GLY A 306 -7.93 11.22 -19.48
N LYS A 307 -7.95 10.24 -20.39
CA LYS A 307 -9.10 9.98 -21.28
C LYS A 307 -10.36 9.61 -20.49
N LEU A 308 -10.26 8.65 -19.56
CA LEU A 308 -11.40 8.22 -18.76
C LEU A 308 -11.95 9.33 -17.87
N THR A 309 -11.05 10.07 -17.20
CA THR A 309 -11.44 11.23 -16.40
C THR A 309 -12.19 12.27 -17.23
N LYS A 310 -11.74 12.52 -18.48
CA LYS A 310 -12.41 13.44 -19.40
C LYS A 310 -13.78 12.93 -19.85
N TRP A 311 -13.94 11.64 -20.13
CA TRP A 311 -15.20 11.06 -20.59
C TRP A 311 -16.28 10.98 -19.50
N ILE A 312 -15.89 10.66 -18.26
CA ILE A 312 -16.80 10.59 -17.13
C ILE A 312 -17.24 12.00 -16.68
N ASN A 313 -16.39 13.01 -16.88
CA ASN A 313 -16.67 14.44 -16.70
C ASN A 313 -17.47 14.77 -15.41
N SER A 314 -17.07 14.14 -14.30
CA SER A 314 -17.73 14.25 -13.01
C SER A 314 -16.70 14.70 -11.98
N SER A 315 -16.93 15.86 -11.36
CA SER A 315 -16.14 16.29 -10.20
C SER A 315 -16.24 15.29 -9.05
N ASP A 316 -17.33 14.52 -8.96
CA ASP A 316 -17.44 13.42 -8.00
C ASP A 316 -16.48 12.28 -8.36
N PHE A 317 -16.36 11.88 -9.63
CA PHE A 317 -15.45 10.79 -10.05
C PHE A 317 -14.01 11.09 -9.68
N ILE A 318 -13.55 12.29 -10.04
CA ILE A 318 -12.17 12.72 -9.80
C ILE A 318 -11.84 12.71 -8.30
N ASN A 319 -12.80 13.10 -7.45
CA ASN A 319 -12.53 13.33 -6.03
C ASN A 319 -12.92 12.17 -5.12
N LYS A 320 -13.86 11.30 -5.54
CA LYS A 320 -14.46 10.28 -4.68
C LYS A 320 -14.27 8.86 -5.19
N ALA A 321 -13.87 8.66 -6.44
CA ALA A 321 -13.79 7.32 -6.97
C ALA A 321 -12.75 6.49 -6.22
N LYS A 322 -13.13 5.27 -5.84
CA LYS A 322 -12.27 4.32 -5.12
C LYS A 322 -12.41 2.94 -5.72
N LEU A 323 -11.29 2.22 -5.78
CA LEU A 323 -11.30 0.80 -6.11
C LEU A 323 -12.08 0.07 -5.03
N GLY A 324 -13.16 -0.61 -5.40
CA GLY A 324 -13.97 -1.36 -4.47
C GLY A 324 -14.08 -2.85 -4.78
N TYR A 325 -13.65 -3.26 -5.97
CA TYR A 325 -13.51 -4.67 -6.35
C TYR A 325 -12.33 -4.84 -7.32
N SER A 326 -11.52 -5.86 -7.08
CA SER A 326 -10.46 -6.32 -8.00
C SER A 326 -10.55 -7.83 -8.13
N GLY A 327 -10.58 -8.35 -9.35
CA GLY A 327 -10.65 -9.78 -9.60
C GLY A 327 -9.41 -10.53 -9.08
N LEU A 328 -8.23 -9.92 -9.18
CA LEU A 328 -6.98 -10.48 -8.66
C LEU A 328 -6.91 -10.52 -7.13
N ILE A 329 -7.54 -9.56 -6.45
CA ILE A 329 -7.53 -9.47 -4.97
C ILE A 329 -8.69 -10.27 -4.37
N ASP A 330 -9.90 -10.07 -4.91
CA ASP A 330 -11.16 -10.55 -4.33
C ASP A 330 -11.65 -11.86 -4.97
N GLY A 331 -11.12 -12.22 -6.13
CA GLY A 331 -11.51 -13.41 -6.91
C GLY A 331 -12.63 -13.12 -7.93
N PHE A 332 -12.70 -13.97 -8.96
CA PHE A 332 -13.54 -13.77 -10.15
C PHE A 332 -14.95 -14.37 -10.03
N GLN A 333 -15.60 -14.21 -8.88
CA GLN A 333 -16.90 -14.83 -8.60
C GLN A 333 -18.04 -13.81 -8.67
N PRO A 334 -19.12 -14.06 -9.44
CA PRO A 334 -20.32 -13.20 -9.48
C PRO A 334 -20.81 -12.77 -8.09
N LYS A 335 -20.91 -13.72 -7.16
CA LYS A 335 -21.36 -13.45 -5.78
C LYS A 335 -20.44 -12.50 -5.02
N VAL A 336 -19.12 -12.60 -5.25
CA VAL A 336 -18.15 -11.71 -4.61
C VAL A 336 -18.26 -10.31 -5.20
N PHE A 337 -18.35 -10.22 -6.53
CA PHE A 337 -18.62 -8.95 -7.21
C PHE A 337 -19.86 -8.27 -6.63
N HIS A 338 -21.01 -8.97 -6.60
CA HIS A 338 -22.25 -8.41 -6.06
C HIS A 338 -22.16 -8.02 -4.59
N SER A 339 -21.50 -8.82 -3.75
CA SER A 339 -21.30 -8.46 -2.33
C SER A 339 -20.52 -7.15 -2.13
N LYS A 340 -19.71 -6.76 -3.11
CA LYS A 340 -18.87 -5.55 -3.07
C LYS A 340 -19.47 -4.39 -3.85
N CYS A 341 -20.14 -4.66 -4.96
CA CYS A 341 -20.57 -3.67 -5.96
C CYS A 341 -22.04 -3.28 -5.88
N ASP A 342 -22.89 -4.11 -5.27
CA ASP A 342 -24.31 -3.79 -5.15
C ASP A 342 -24.55 -2.57 -4.24
N ASP A 343 -25.50 -1.75 -4.67
CA ASP A 343 -25.97 -0.52 -4.04
C ASP A 343 -24.88 0.55 -3.83
N LYS A 344 -23.76 0.47 -4.57
CA LYS A 344 -22.66 1.45 -4.51
C LYS A 344 -22.84 2.68 -5.39
N GLY A 345 -23.87 2.71 -6.24
CA GLY A 345 -24.15 3.83 -7.14
C GLY A 345 -23.26 3.80 -8.39
N LYS A 346 -22.79 4.98 -8.82
CA LYS A 346 -22.06 5.13 -10.09
C LYS A 346 -20.81 4.25 -10.10
N THR A 347 -20.60 3.52 -11.18
CA THR A 347 -19.54 2.51 -11.26
C THR A 347 -18.75 2.65 -12.55
N LEU A 348 -17.42 2.67 -12.46
CA LEU A 348 -16.52 2.46 -13.59
C LEU A 348 -15.95 1.04 -13.51
N ILE A 349 -16.10 0.27 -14.58
CA ILE A 349 -15.53 -1.06 -14.75
C ILE A 349 -14.36 -0.98 -15.72
N LEU A 350 -13.22 -1.55 -15.35
CA LEU A 350 -12.04 -1.73 -16.19
C LEU A 350 -11.73 -3.21 -16.32
N ILE A 351 -11.47 -3.67 -17.54
CA ILE A 351 -11.18 -5.06 -17.86
C ILE A 351 -9.88 -5.10 -18.66
N GLU A 352 -8.93 -5.93 -18.22
CA GLU A 352 -7.78 -6.37 -19.00
C GLU A 352 -7.97 -7.82 -19.38
N THR A 353 -7.86 -8.13 -20.67
CA THR A 353 -7.89 -9.52 -21.16
C THR A 353 -6.50 -10.16 -21.12
N THR A 354 -6.44 -11.49 -21.17
CA THR A 354 -5.15 -12.21 -21.27
C THR A 354 -4.38 -11.88 -22.55
N GLU A 355 -5.07 -11.42 -23.59
CA GLU A 355 -4.49 -10.98 -24.87
C GLU A 355 -4.03 -9.51 -24.84
N GLY A 356 -4.19 -8.81 -23.71
CA GLY A 356 -3.70 -7.44 -23.52
C GLY A 356 -4.64 -6.33 -24.01
N TYR A 357 -5.88 -6.66 -24.37
CA TYR A 357 -6.91 -5.66 -24.66
C TYR A 357 -7.47 -5.06 -23.37
N ILE A 358 -7.73 -3.76 -23.40
CA ILE A 358 -8.21 -2.98 -22.26
C ILE A 358 -9.46 -2.23 -22.67
N PHE A 359 -10.57 -2.51 -21.99
CA PHE A 359 -11.87 -1.90 -22.24
C PHE A 359 -12.72 -1.91 -20.97
N GLY A 360 -13.94 -1.40 -21.04
CA GLY A 360 -14.83 -1.40 -19.91
C GLY A 360 -16.07 -0.55 -20.13
N GLY A 361 -16.73 -0.17 -19.04
CA GLY A 361 -17.91 0.65 -19.09
C GLY A 361 -18.12 1.48 -17.83
N TYR A 362 -18.87 2.55 -17.99
CA TYR A 362 -19.28 3.44 -16.92
C TYR A 362 -20.80 3.44 -16.81
N THR A 363 -21.30 3.40 -15.58
CA THR A 363 -22.73 3.50 -15.25
C THR A 363 -22.94 4.61 -14.23
N GLU A 364 -23.98 5.41 -14.41
CA GLU A 364 -24.46 6.35 -13.40
C GLU A 364 -25.40 5.68 -12.39
N GLN A 365 -26.10 4.61 -12.81
CA GLN A 365 -26.85 3.76 -11.89
C GLN A 365 -25.94 2.70 -11.24
N GLY A 366 -26.30 2.31 -10.01
CA GLY A 366 -25.65 1.21 -9.31
C GLY A 366 -26.30 -0.14 -9.59
N TRP A 367 -25.53 -1.20 -9.40
CA TRP A 367 -25.99 -2.59 -9.37
C TRP A 367 -26.96 -2.75 -8.19
N THR A 368 -28.14 -3.35 -8.37
CA THR A 368 -29.08 -3.49 -7.26
C THR A 368 -29.96 -4.74 -7.39
N ALA A 369 -30.13 -5.43 -6.27
CA ALA A 369 -31.07 -6.53 -6.09
C ALA A 369 -32.49 -6.06 -5.70
N ASP A 370 -32.67 -4.77 -5.38
CA ASP A 370 -33.92 -4.28 -4.78
C ASP A 370 -35.07 -4.28 -5.80
N GLN A 371 -35.94 -5.28 -5.66
CA GLN A 371 -37.17 -5.42 -6.44
C GLN A 371 -38.10 -4.21 -6.30
N ASN A 372 -37.99 -3.42 -5.21
CA ASN A 372 -38.84 -2.25 -5.01
C ASN A 372 -38.44 -1.04 -5.85
N ARG A 373 -37.16 -0.92 -6.19
CA ARG A 373 -36.62 0.20 -6.96
C ARG A 373 -36.97 0.10 -8.45
N TRP A 374 -37.20 -1.12 -8.93
CA TRP A 374 -37.52 -1.44 -10.33
C TRP A 374 -38.60 -2.54 -10.44
N LYS A 375 -39.74 -2.35 -9.74
CA LYS A 375 -40.85 -3.33 -9.62
C LYS A 375 -41.41 -3.87 -10.93
N GLU A 376 -41.20 -3.17 -12.04
CA GLU A 376 -41.69 -3.57 -13.36
C GLU A 376 -40.67 -4.39 -14.19
N ILE A 377 -39.41 -4.53 -13.73
CA ILE A 377 -38.30 -5.00 -14.58
C ILE A 377 -37.54 -6.21 -14.01
N ILE A 378 -37.54 -6.43 -12.68
CA ILE A 378 -36.83 -7.56 -12.06
C ILE A 378 -37.81 -8.70 -11.77
N THR A 379 -37.57 -9.88 -12.37
CA THR A 379 -38.42 -11.05 -12.16
C THR A 379 -38.15 -11.73 -10.83
N ALA A 380 -39.01 -12.67 -10.40
CA ALA A 380 -38.84 -13.49 -9.20
C ALA A 380 -37.51 -14.29 -9.13
N LYS A 381 -36.70 -14.30 -10.21
CA LYS A 381 -35.37 -14.92 -10.30
C LYS A 381 -34.19 -13.97 -10.01
N MET A 382 -34.42 -12.76 -9.49
CA MET A 382 -33.37 -11.74 -9.21
C MET A 382 -32.54 -11.35 -10.44
N THR A 383 -33.18 -11.31 -11.62
CA THR A 383 -32.57 -10.84 -12.87
C THR A 383 -33.40 -9.72 -13.49
N GLY A 384 -32.77 -8.70 -14.07
CA GLY A 384 -33.47 -7.61 -14.76
C GLY A 384 -32.53 -6.56 -15.34
N TRP A 385 -33.11 -5.62 -16.09
CA TRP A 385 -32.37 -4.49 -16.66
C TRP A 385 -32.51 -3.24 -15.80
N ILE A 386 -31.42 -2.50 -15.66
CA ILE A 386 -31.40 -1.23 -14.95
C ILE A 386 -31.22 -0.12 -16.00
N PRO A 387 -32.20 0.79 -16.15
CA PRO A 387 -32.11 1.88 -17.12
C PRO A 387 -31.01 2.87 -16.76
N ASP A 388 -30.18 3.27 -17.73
CA ASP A 388 -29.15 4.28 -17.52
C ASP A 388 -28.89 5.08 -18.81
N GLU A 389 -29.38 6.31 -18.86
CA GLU A 389 -29.22 7.21 -20.01
C GLU A 389 -27.80 7.76 -20.17
N LYS A 390 -26.96 7.66 -19.13
CA LYS A 390 -25.57 8.16 -19.16
C LYS A 390 -24.54 7.05 -19.17
N ALA A 391 -24.98 5.79 -19.26
CA ALA A 391 -24.07 4.68 -19.42
C ALA A 391 -23.31 4.80 -20.75
N PHE A 392 -22.05 4.40 -20.73
CA PHE A 392 -21.25 4.26 -21.94
C PHE A 392 -20.24 3.13 -21.75
N ILE A 393 -19.80 2.53 -22.86
CA ILE A 393 -18.66 1.62 -22.87
C ILE A 393 -17.50 2.26 -23.61
N PHE A 394 -16.30 1.72 -23.44
CA PHE A 394 -15.11 2.27 -24.07
C PHE A 394 -14.08 1.18 -24.36
N SER A 395 -13.17 1.47 -25.28
CA SER A 395 -11.97 0.69 -25.51
C SER A 395 -10.73 1.58 -25.45
N LEU A 396 -9.76 1.20 -24.63
CA LEU A 396 -8.47 1.87 -24.48
C LEU A 396 -7.38 1.20 -25.32
N VAL A 397 -7.40 -0.14 -25.36
CA VAL A 397 -6.54 -0.97 -26.22
C VAL A 397 -7.44 -1.95 -26.95
N ASN A 398 -7.59 -1.76 -28.26
CA ASN A 398 -8.48 -2.54 -29.13
C ASN A 398 -7.69 -3.40 -30.12
N TYR A 399 -8.37 -4.38 -30.70
CA TYR A 399 -7.85 -5.27 -31.74
C TYR A 399 -7.24 -4.54 -32.94
N ARG A 400 -7.81 -3.40 -33.33
CA ARG A 400 -7.34 -2.58 -34.46
C ARG A 400 -6.22 -1.60 -34.10
N LYS A 401 -5.80 -1.55 -32.84
CA LYS A 401 -4.77 -0.64 -32.32
C LYS A 401 -5.06 0.84 -32.62
N THR A 402 -6.33 1.22 -32.64
CA THR A 402 -6.71 2.64 -32.76
C THR A 402 -6.56 3.37 -31.45
N GLU A 403 -6.60 4.71 -31.50
CA GLU A 403 -6.78 5.58 -30.33
C GLU A 403 -7.98 5.15 -29.47
N PRO A 404 -7.99 5.47 -28.16
CA PRO A 404 -9.10 5.16 -27.28
C PRO A 404 -10.44 5.73 -27.75
N ILE A 405 -11.49 4.89 -27.75
CA ILE A 405 -12.83 5.22 -28.24
C ILE A 405 -13.86 5.05 -27.11
N LYS A 406 -14.81 5.99 -27.04
CA LYS A 406 -16.00 5.95 -26.19
C LYS A 406 -17.22 5.63 -27.07
N PHE A 407 -18.11 4.78 -26.57
CA PHE A 407 -19.36 4.37 -27.22
C PHE A 407 -20.52 4.72 -26.30
N ASP A 408 -21.27 5.75 -26.66
CA ASP A 408 -22.43 6.22 -25.92
C ASP A 408 -23.62 5.26 -26.09
N ILE A 409 -24.59 5.35 -25.17
CA ILE A 409 -25.81 4.55 -25.27
C ILE A 409 -26.71 5.07 -26.40
N ARG A 410 -27.38 4.15 -27.13
CA ARG A 410 -28.33 4.56 -28.17
C ARG A 410 -29.58 5.16 -27.54
N GLU A 411 -30.13 6.20 -28.17
CA GLU A 411 -31.28 6.99 -27.70
C GLU A 411 -32.49 6.15 -27.24
N SER A 412 -32.72 4.97 -27.86
CA SER A 412 -33.84 4.08 -27.54
C SER A 412 -33.47 2.85 -26.69
N LYS A 413 -32.22 2.73 -26.25
CA LYS A 413 -31.67 1.53 -25.59
C LYS A 413 -31.24 1.73 -24.15
N TYR A 414 -31.42 2.93 -23.58
CA TYR A 414 -31.07 3.22 -22.20
C TYR A 414 -31.70 2.29 -21.17
N LYS A 415 -32.89 1.73 -21.43
CA LYS A 415 -33.56 0.75 -20.56
C LYS A 415 -32.81 -0.58 -20.45
N ASP A 416 -31.97 -0.89 -21.43
CA ASP A 416 -31.20 -2.13 -21.52
C ASP A 416 -29.72 -1.92 -21.15
N ALA A 417 -29.37 -0.77 -20.56
CA ALA A 417 -27.99 -0.36 -20.33
C ALA A 417 -27.18 -1.35 -19.49
N ILE A 418 -27.76 -1.75 -18.35
CA ILE A 418 -27.12 -2.60 -17.36
C ILE A 418 -27.97 -3.85 -17.20
N TYR A 419 -27.34 -5.02 -17.21
CA TYR A 419 -28.00 -6.28 -16.92
C TYR A 419 -27.57 -6.80 -15.56
N TYR A 420 -28.54 -6.92 -14.65
CA TYR A 420 -28.35 -7.48 -13.33
C TYR A 420 -28.77 -8.95 -13.29
N SER A 421 -27.91 -9.78 -12.73
CA SER A 421 -28.17 -11.19 -12.42
C SER A 421 -27.21 -11.61 -11.33
N ASP A 422 -27.70 -12.20 -10.25
CA ASP A 422 -26.89 -12.70 -9.12
C ASP A 422 -25.87 -13.79 -9.52
N ASN A 423 -26.03 -14.35 -10.72
CA ASN A 423 -25.16 -15.37 -11.31
C ASN A 423 -24.20 -14.81 -12.38
N ASP A 424 -24.27 -13.53 -12.69
CA ASP A 424 -23.44 -12.88 -13.70
C ASP A 424 -22.46 -11.92 -13.01
N GLY A 425 -21.33 -11.67 -13.65
CA GLY A 425 -20.49 -10.52 -13.33
C GLY A 425 -21.08 -9.23 -13.92
N PRO A 426 -20.28 -8.15 -13.93
CA PRO A 426 -20.72 -6.88 -14.50
C PRO A 426 -21.01 -7.04 -16.00
N SER A 427 -22.29 -6.89 -16.38
CA SER A 427 -22.76 -7.04 -17.75
C SER A 427 -23.51 -5.80 -18.22
N LEU A 428 -23.19 -5.33 -19.42
CA LEU A 428 -23.72 -4.13 -20.06
C LEU A 428 -24.33 -4.48 -21.41
N GLY A 429 -25.55 -4.02 -21.64
CA GLY A 429 -26.34 -4.29 -22.83
C GLY A 429 -27.41 -5.38 -22.68
N GLN A 430 -28.18 -5.61 -23.74
CA GLN A 430 -29.32 -6.54 -23.74
C GLN A 430 -28.92 -8.02 -23.93
N THR A 431 -29.77 -8.94 -23.43
CA THR A 431 -29.52 -10.41 -23.42
C THR A 431 -29.42 -11.07 -24.79
N SER A 432 -29.90 -10.45 -25.88
CA SER A 432 -29.76 -10.97 -27.25
C SER A 432 -28.37 -10.73 -27.86
N GLY A 433 -27.43 -10.17 -27.08
CA GLY A 433 -26.04 -9.96 -27.45
C GLY A 433 -25.48 -8.81 -26.62
N PHE A 434 -24.91 -9.13 -25.45
CA PHE A 434 -24.30 -8.13 -24.58
C PHE A 434 -23.15 -7.43 -25.30
N ASP A 435 -23.12 -6.11 -25.28
CA ASP A 435 -21.95 -5.37 -25.73
C ASP A 435 -20.73 -5.73 -24.85
N ILE A 436 -20.95 -5.94 -23.54
CA ILE A 436 -20.01 -6.59 -22.60
C ILE A 436 -20.81 -7.54 -21.69
N GLY A 437 -20.61 -8.84 -21.83
CA GLY A 437 -21.22 -9.85 -20.96
C GLY A 437 -20.14 -10.62 -20.21
N ILE A 438 -20.22 -10.65 -18.88
CA ILE A 438 -19.29 -11.40 -18.03
C ILE A 438 -20.11 -12.37 -17.20
N ARG A 439 -19.94 -13.68 -17.44
CA ARG A 439 -20.78 -14.72 -16.84
C ARG A 439 -19.98 -15.93 -16.41
N GLY A 440 -20.67 -16.77 -15.65
CA GLY A 440 -20.14 -18.05 -15.19
C GLY A 440 -19.25 -17.90 -13.97
N LYS A 441 -19.11 -19.02 -13.26
CA LYS A 441 -18.22 -19.15 -12.10
C LYS A 441 -16.77 -18.90 -12.52
N ASP A 442 -16.02 -17.99 -11.90
CA ASP A 442 -14.67 -17.61 -12.35
C ASP A 442 -14.63 -16.82 -13.68
N PHE A 443 -15.76 -16.25 -14.10
CA PHE A 443 -15.88 -15.43 -15.32
C PHE A 443 -15.35 -16.11 -16.60
N TYR A 444 -15.54 -17.43 -16.74
CA TYR A 444 -15.11 -18.16 -17.94
C TYR A 444 -15.96 -17.90 -19.18
N ASP A 445 -17.17 -17.36 -19.00
CA ASP A 445 -18.16 -17.20 -20.07
C ASP A 445 -18.35 -15.72 -20.41
N CYS A 446 -17.37 -15.15 -21.12
CA CYS A 446 -17.34 -13.74 -21.46
C CYS A 446 -17.66 -13.49 -22.95
N TRP A 447 -18.42 -12.43 -23.24
CA TRP A 447 -18.97 -12.12 -24.57
C TRP A 447 -18.85 -10.61 -24.86
N SER A 448 -18.63 -10.25 -26.12
CA SER A 448 -18.65 -8.86 -26.57
C SER A 448 -19.29 -8.73 -27.95
N TYR A 449 -20.46 -8.10 -27.98
CA TYR A 449 -21.24 -7.83 -29.20
C TYR A 449 -21.46 -6.32 -29.36
N LEU A 450 -20.36 -5.58 -29.49
CA LEU A 450 -20.40 -4.12 -29.63
C LEU A 450 -21.30 -3.71 -30.81
N GLY A 451 -22.25 -2.83 -30.51
CA GLY A 451 -23.17 -2.25 -31.48
C GLY A 451 -24.60 -2.72 -31.34
N ASN A 452 -25.00 -3.10 -30.13
CA ASN A 452 -26.37 -3.53 -29.83
C ASN A 452 -27.11 -2.49 -28.98
N THR A 453 -26.73 -2.37 -27.70
CA THR A 453 -27.26 -1.35 -26.77
C THR A 453 -26.47 -0.04 -26.90
N PHE A 454 -25.17 -0.14 -27.11
CA PHE A 454 -24.28 1.01 -27.28
C PHE A 454 -24.04 1.30 -28.76
N GLU A 455 -23.70 2.54 -29.07
CA GLU A 455 -23.37 2.97 -30.43
C GLU A 455 -22.11 2.25 -30.95
N THR A 456 -22.00 2.19 -32.26
CA THR A 456 -20.77 1.78 -32.93
C THR A 456 -20.02 3.02 -33.41
N HIS A 457 -18.75 2.85 -33.77
CA HIS A 457 -17.96 3.92 -34.38
C HIS A 457 -18.08 3.89 -35.91
N ASP A 458 -17.99 5.04 -36.58
CA ASP A 458 -18.12 5.20 -38.04
C ASP A 458 -17.19 4.28 -38.85
N MET A 459 -16.10 3.83 -38.22
CA MET A 459 -15.13 2.89 -38.78
C MET A 459 -15.69 1.50 -39.12
N PHE A 460 -16.87 1.14 -38.60
CA PHE A 460 -17.50 -0.16 -38.85
C PHE A 460 -18.53 -0.14 -39.98
N GLN A 461 -18.75 1.00 -40.64
CA GLN A 461 -19.67 1.21 -41.78
C GLN A 461 -21.16 0.93 -41.51
N THR A 462 -21.51 0.23 -40.43
CA THR A 462 -22.88 -0.06 -40.00
C THR A 462 -23.09 0.40 -38.56
N GLN A 463 -24.29 0.93 -38.27
CA GLN A 463 -24.73 1.26 -36.90
C GLN A 463 -25.24 0.03 -36.13
N THR A 464 -24.86 -1.19 -36.49
CA THR A 464 -25.27 -2.43 -35.83
C THR A 464 -24.07 -3.34 -35.66
N TYR A 465 -24.15 -4.28 -34.72
CA TYR A 465 -23.08 -5.25 -34.52
C TYR A 465 -22.79 -6.06 -35.80
N ASN A 466 -21.51 -6.32 -36.06
CA ASN A 466 -21.02 -7.16 -37.14
C ASN A 466 -19.73 -7.90 -36.68
N ASP A 467 -19.20 -8.79 -37.51
CA ASP A 467 -18.01 -9.59 -37.16
C ASP A 467 -16.79 -8.75 -36.75
N GLU A 468 -16.65 -7.52 -37.27
CA GLU A 468 -15.54 -6.64 -36.91
C GLU A 468 -15.80 -5.90 -35.59
N SER A 469 -17.01 -5.39 -35.38
CA SER A 469 -17.35 -4.67 -34.15
C SER A 469 -17.33 -5.62 -32.94
N CYS A 470 -17.79 -6.86 -33.10
CA CYS A 470 -17.82 -7.85 -32.01
C CYS A 470 -16.41 -8.30 -31.58
N LYS A 471 -15.40 -8.15 -32.43
CA LYS A 471 -13.99 -8.44 -32.09
C LYS A 471 -13.27 -7.22 -31.53
N PHE A 472 -13.88 -6.03 -31.58
CA PHE A 472 -13.14 -4.79 -31.35
C PHE A 472 -12.64 -4.65 -29.92
N LEU A 473 -13.47 -4.98 -28.93
CA LEU A 473 -13.14 -4.82 -27.51
C LEU A 473 -12.12 -5.86 -27.03
N ALA A 474 -12.37 -7.14 -27.29
CA ALA A 474 -11.61 -8.25 -26.69
C ALA A 474 -10.83 -9.10 -27.72
N GLY A 475 -10.76 -8.68 -28.98
CA GLY A 475 -10.16 -9.47 -30.08
C GLY A 475 -11.05 -10.59 -30.63
N GLN A 476 -12.07 -10.99 -29.86
CA GLN A 476 -13.04 -12.02 -30.21
C GLN A 476 -14.40 -11.73 -29.57
N SER A 477 -15.47 -12.27 -30.16
CA SER A 477 -16.85 -12.01 -29.73
C SER A 477 -17.29 -12.82 -28.52
N SER A 478 -16.63 -13.95 -28.23
CA SER A 478 -16.99 -14.84 -27.12
C SER A 478 -15.77 -15.58 -26.57
N SER A 479 -15.92 -16.12 -25.35
CA SER A 479 -14.93 -16.98 -24.68
C SER A 479 -13.56 -16.34 -24.48
N TRP A 480 -13.47 -15.01 -24.45
CA TRP A 480 -12.24 -14.31 -24.09
C TRP A 480 -12.01 -14.39 -22.58
N LYS A 481 -10.74 -14.36 -22.16
CA LYS A 481 -10.37 -14.55 -20.75
C LYS A 481 -9.98 -13.23 -20.12
N ILE A 482 -10.48 -13.01 -18.92
CA ILE A 482 -10.11 -11.88 -18.08
C ILE A 482 -8.77 -12.19 -17.42
N LYS A 483 -7.82 -11.27 -17.56
CA LYS A 483 -6.58 -11.24 -16.77
C LYS A 483 -6.81 -10.46 -15.48
N GLU A 484 -7.48 -9.32 -15.57
CA GLU A 484 -7.93 -8.57 -14.42
C GLU A 484 -9.21 -7.78 -14.70
N ILE A 485 -10.02 -7.59 -13.68
CA ILE A 485 -11.19 -6.72 -13.69
C ILE A 485 -11.26 -5.88 -12.41
N GLU A 486 -11.42 -4.58 -12.58
CA GLU A 486 -11.51 -3.62 -11.48
C GLU A 486 -12.84 -2.86 -11.55
N ALA A 487 -13.49 -2.65 -10.41
CA ALA A 487 -14.65 -1.76 -10.29
C ALA A 487 -14.35 -0.61 -9.32
N TYR A 488 -14.55 0.61 -9.82
CA TYR A 488 -14.40 1.86 -9.07
C TYR A 488 -15.77 2.47 -8.77
N PHE A 489 -16.06 2.76 -7.50
CA PHE A 489 -17.32 3.39 -7.06
C PHE A 489 -17.09 4.86 -6.72
N ILE A 490 -18.09 5.71 -6.97
CA ILE A 490 -17.99 7.19 -6.95
C ILE A 490 -18.90 7.82 -5.90
#